data_AF-A0A920LRB6-F1
#
_entry.id   AF-A0A920LRB6-F1
#
_cell.length_a   1.000
_cell.length_b   1.000
_cell.length_c   1.000
_cell.angle_alpha   90.00
_cell.angle_beta   90.00
_cell.angle_gamma   90.00
#
_symmetry.space_group_name_H-M   'P 1'
#
loop_
_entity.id
_entity.type
_entity.pdbx_description
1 polymer ?
#
loop_
_entity_poly.entity_id
_entity_poly.type
_entity_poly.pdbx_seq_one_letter_code
_entity_poly.pdbx_strand_id
1 'polypeptide(L)' 'MASRGITVNVVAPGFIETPMTEMLDEKQREKLLGQVPVGRLGTPDEVASAVIYLATSEASYLTGSTLHVNGGMAMI' A
#
# COMPACT_ATOMS: atom_id res chain seq x y z
N MET A 1 -11.67 -4.57 -21.36
CA MET A 1 -10.45 -5.09 -20.69
C MET A 1 -10.75 -6.37 -19.94
N ALA A 2 -11.67 -6.36 -18.95
CA ALA A 2 -12.08 -7.58 -18.24
C ALA A 2 -12.62 -8.70 -19.16
N SER A 3 -13.45 -8.36 -20.16
CA SER A 3 -13.95 -9.32 -21.16
C SER A 3 -12.87 -9.98 -22.04
N ARG A 4 -11.62 -9.51 -21.95
CA ARG A 4 -10.44 -10.08 -22.63
C ARG A 4 -9.49 -10.79 -21.65
N GLY A 5 -9.93 -11.05 -20.42
CA GLY A 5 -9.12 -11.68 -19.36
C GLY A 5 -8.05 -10.77 -18.76
N ILE A 6 -8.13 -9.45 -18.94
CA ILE A 6 -7.18 -8.48 -18.37
C ILE A 6 -7.81 -7.80 -17.16
N THR A 7 -7.16 -7.89 -16.00
CA THR A 7 -7.51 -7.17 -14.78
C THR A 7 -6.75 -5.85 -14.70
N VAL A 8 -7.36 -4.83 -14.08
CA VAL A 8 -6.74 -3.53 -13.81
C VAL A 8 -7.11 -3.12 -12.39
N ASN A 9 -6.13 -2.85 -11.54
CA ASN A 9 -6.33 -2.51 -10.13
C ASN A 9 -5.36 -1.41 -9.70
N VAL A 10 -5.61 -0.85 -8.51
CA VAL A 10 -4.76 0.16 -7.88
C VAL A 10 -4.19 -0.40 -6.58
N VAL A 11 -2.90 -0.18 -6.34
CA VAL A 11 -2.30 -0.31 -4.99
C VAL A 11 -2.12 1.10 -4.45
N ALA A 12 -2.67 1.35 -3.26
CA ALA A 12 -2.62 2.65 -2.59
C ALA A 12 -1.84 2.54 -1.27
N PRO A 13 -0.51 2.73 -1.30
CA PRO A 13 0.31 2.70 -0.09
C PRO A 13 0.02 3.89 0.84
N GLY A 14 0.22 3.67 2.14
CA GLY A 14 0.36 4.75 3.12
C GLY A 14 1.80 5.28 3.17
N PHE A 15 2.27 5.61 4.38
CA PHE A 15 3.68 5.96 4.57
C PHE A 15 4.56 4.70 4.57
N ILE A 16 5.56 4.68 3.68
CA ILE A 16 6.47 3.56 3.45
C ILE A 16 7.91 3.99 3.71
N GLU A 17 8.69 3.12 4.36
CA GLU A 17 10.11 3.29 4.59
C GLU A 17 10.88 3.31 3.27
N THR A 18 11.40 4.48 2.94
CA THR A 18 12.21 4.76 1.77
C THR A 18 13.34 5.71 2.15
N PRO A 19 14.39 5.86 1.33
CA PRO A 19 15.44 6.85 1.59
C PRO A 19 14.90 8.28 1.78
N MET A 20 13.77 8.63 1.16
CA MET A 20 13.12 9.93 1.35
C MET A 20 12.53 10.10 2.75
N THR A 21 11.92 9.05 3.32
CA THR A 21 11.36 9.10 4.68
C THR A 21 12.41 9.00 5.77
N GLU A 22 13.60 8.49 5.45
CA GLU A 22 14.76 8.48 6.36
C GLU A 22 15.33 9.89 6.60
N MET A 23 15.09 10.83 5.69
CA MET A 23 15.53 12.22 5.82
C MET A 23 14.63 13.05 6.75
N LEU A 24 13.55 12.47 7.27
CA LEU A 24 12.63 13.16 8.18
C LEU A 24 13.26 13.30 9.57
N ASP A 25 13.06 14.47 10.18
CA ASP A 25 13.41 14.65 11.58
C ASP A 25 12.47 13.86 12.51
N GLU A 26 12.86 13.69 13.77
CA GLU A 26 12.09 12.89 14.74
C GLU A 26 10.66 13.42 14.92
N LYS A 27 10.49 14.75 14.94
CA LYS A 27 9.19 15.38 15.12
C LYS A 27 8.26 15.12 13.93
N GLN A 28 8.80 15.14 12.72
CA GLN A 28 8.08 14.76 11.50
C GLN A 28 7.71 13.28 11.55
N ARG A 29 8.65 12.41 11.94
CA ARG A 29 8.42 10.96 12.06
C ARG A 29 7.32 10.63 13.07
N GLU A 30 7.37 11.20 14.27
CA GLU A 30 6.32 11.03 15.29
C GLU A 30 4.95 11.50 14.80
N LYS A 31 4.90 12.65 14.11
CA LYS A 31 3.65 13.17 13.56
C LYS A 31 3.05 12.22 12.51
N LEU A 32 3.88 11.62 11.66
CA LEU A 32 3.44 10.64 10.68
C LEU A 32 2.94 9.36 11.35
N LEU A 33 3.67 8.85 12.34
CA LEU A 33 3.28 7.65 13.09
C LEU A 33 1.95 7.83 13.82
N GLY A 34 1.66 9.03 14.32
CA GLY A 34 0.37 9.35 14.93
C GLY A 34 -0.84 9.22 13.98
N GLN A 35 -0.62 9.18 12.66
CA GLN A 35 -1.67 8.97 11.66
C GLN A 35 -1.84 7.51 11.23
N VAL A 36 -0.95 6.61 11.67
CA VAL A 36 -0.95 5.20 11.26
C VAL A 36 -1.34 4.33 12.45
N PRO A 37 -2.57 3.78 12.50
CA PRO A 37 -3.03 2.93 13.60
C PRO A 37 -2.14 1.72 13.92
N VAL A 38 -1.48 1.12 12.91
CA VAL A 38 -0.51 0.02 13.12
C VAL A 38 0.77 0.47 13.85
N GLY A 39 1.01 1.78 13.98
CA GLY A 39 2.08 2.34 14.81
C GLY A 39 3.49 2.25 14.19
N ARG A 40 3.60 1.93 12.90
CA ARG A 40 4.85 1.94 12.14
C ARG A 40 4.64 2.30 10.68
N LEU A 41 5.72 2.69 10.02
CA LEU A 41 5.77 2.79 8.57
C LEU A 41 5.67 1.38 7.94
N GLY A 42 5.05 1.30 6.77
CA GLY A 42 5.10 0.09 5.95
C GLY A 42 6.48 -0.07 5.30
N THR A 43 6.79 -1.26 4.82
CA THR A 43 8.03 -1.54 4.09
C THR A 43 7.76 -1.63 2.58
N PRO A 44 8.77 -1.40 1.71
CA PRO A 44 8.62 -1.63 0.29
C PRO A 44 8.17 -3.06 -0.06
N ASP A 45 8.63 -4.05 0.70
CA ASP A 45 8.26 -5.46 0.50
C ASP A 45 6.79 -5.75 0.80
N GLU A 46 6.17 -5.02 1.74
CA GLU A 46 4.72 -5.13 1.99
C GLU A 46 3.90 -4.59 0.81
N VAL A 47 4.36 -3.50 0.18
CA VAL A 47 3.73 -2.99 -1.05
C VAL A 47 3.97 -3.96 -2.21
N ALA A 48 5.18 -4.49 -2.36
CA ALA A 48 5.51 -5.45 -3.39
C ALA A 48 4.67 -6.73 -3.26
N SER A 49 4.45 -7.21 -2.04
CA SER A 49 3.60 -8.37 -1.75
C SER A 49 2.16 -8.15 -2.22
N ALA A 50 1.60 -6.96 -2.01
CA ALA A 50 0.27 -6.59 -2.50
C ALA A 50 0.22 -6.55 -4.04
N VAL A 51 1.26 -6.02 -4.70
CA VAL A 51 1.38 -6.05 -6.17
C VAL A 51 1.48 -7.49 -6.69
N ILE A 52 2.30 -8.32 -6.06
CA ILE A 52 2.47 -9.74 -6.41
C ILE A 52 1.12 -10.45 -6.32
N TYR A 53 0.39 -10.28 -5.21
CA TYR A 53 -0.95 -10.86 -5.05
C TYR A 53 -1.86 -10.51 -6.23
N LEU A 54 -1.97 -9.22 -6.58
CA LEU A 54 -2.78 -8.75 -7.71
C LEU A 54 -2.32 -9.29 -9.07
N ALA A 55 -1.06 -9.69 -9.19
CA ALA A 55 -0.49 -10.30 -10.40
C ALA A 55 -0.64 -11.83 -10.45
N THR A 56 -1.05 -12.48 -9.36
CA THR A 56 -1.28 -13.94 -9.33
C THR A 56 -2.60 -14.36 -9.98
N SER A 57 -2.75 -15.65 -10.27
CA SER A 57 -4.02 -16.23 -10.71
C SER A 57 -5.12 -16.18 -9.64
N GLU A 58 -4.75 -16.08 -8.36
CA GLU A 58 -5.70 -16.01 -7.26
C GLU A 58 -6.52 -14.71 -7.29
N ALA A 59 -5.94 -13.64 -7.84
CA ALA A 59 -6.62 -12.35 -8.05
C ALA A 59 -7.36 -12.24 -9.40
N SER A 60 -7.54 -13.34 -10.15
CA SER A 60 -8.07 -13.31 -11.52
C SER A 60 -9.49 -12.72 -11.67
N TYR A 61 -10.28 -12.69 -10.58
CA TYR A 61 -11.62 -12.09 -10.56
C TYR A 61 -11.66 -10.70 -9.91
N LEU A 62 -10.52 -10.15 -9.53
CA LEU A 62 -10.39 -8.85 -8.88
C LEU A 62 -9.93 -7.84 -9.93
N THR A 63 -10.83 -6.96 -10.36
CA THR A 63 -10.56 -5.88 -11.31
C THR A 63 -11.40 -4.65 -10.96
N GLY A 64 -10.82 -3.47 -11.12
CA GLY A 64 -11.43 -2.19 -10.76
C GLY A 64 -11.38 -1.89 -9.26
N SER A 65 -10.57 -2.62 -8.50
CA SER A 65 -10.43 -2.44 -7.06
C SER A 65 -9.20 -1.61 -6.70
N THR A 66 -9.30 -0.91 -5.57
CA THR A 66 -8.17 -0.26 -4.90
C THR A 66 -7.79 -1.05 -3.67
N LEU A 67 -6.57 -1.56 -3.63
CA LEU A 67 -5.99 -2.25 -2.48
C LEU A 67 -5.19 -1.26 -1.65
N HIS A 68 -5.73 -0.89 -0.49
CA HIS A 68 -5.07 0.03 0.44
C HIS A 68 -4.06 -0.70 1.31
N VAL A 69 -2.79 -0.30 1.23
CA VAL A 69 -1.67 -0.86 2.01
C VAL A 69 -1.10 0.25 2.89
N ASN A 70 -1.89 0.69 3.87
CA ASN A 70 -1.67 1.97 4.55
C ASN A 70 -1.69 1.89 6.09
N GLY A 71 -1.65 0.68 6.68
CA GLY A 71 -1.63 0.51 8.12
C GLY A 71 -2.83 1.11 8.86
N GLY A 72 -3.97 1.30 8.19
CA GLY A 72 -5.20 1.88 8.74
C GLY A 72 -5.27 3.41 8.65
N MET A 73 -4.33 4.07 7.97
CA MET A 73 -4.28 5.54 7.85
C MET A 73 -5.53 6.13 7.19
N ALA A 74 -6.15 5.39 6.28
CA ALA A 74 -7.46 5.73 5.70
C ALA A 74 -8.31 4.46 5.59
N MET A 75 -9.59 4.58 5.91
CA MET A 75 -10.61 3.52 5.83
C MET A 75 -11.75 4.03 4.95
N ILE A 76 -12.02 3.35 3.83
CA ILE A 76 -12.91 3.79 2.74
C ILE A 76 -13.76 2.61 2.29
#